data_AF-A0A835XED9-F1
#
_entry.id   AF-A0A835XED9-F1
#
_cell.length_a   1.000
_cell.length_b   1.000
_cell.length_c   1.000
_cell.angle_alpha   90.00
_cell.angle_beta   90.00
_cell.angle_gamma   90.00
#
_symmetry.space_group_name_H-M   'P 1'
#
loop_
_entity.id
_entity.type
_entity.pdbx_description
1 polymer ?
#
loop_
_entity_poly.entity_id
_entity_poly.type
_entity_poly.pdbx_seq_one_letter_code
_entity_poly.pdbx_strand_id
1 'polypeptide(L)'
;MTSRKGKTVTNPVIKNYAKSKDPLLLVFGSPSKGIHEILGSRIKQTQNAKVLNFFPVQATETVRLEEAILGTLTVLNTEQNVYN
;
A
#
# COMPACT_ATOMS: atom_id res chain seq x y z
N MET A 1 -3.95 3.07 -1.14
CA MET A 1 -4.65 1.97 -0.44
C MET A 1 -3.86 0.67 -0.60
N THR A 2 -3.73 -0.13 0.45
CA THR A 2 -2.95 -1.38 0.44
C THR A 2 -3.87 -2.61 0.26
N SER A 3 -3.50 -3.51 -0.66
CA SER A 3 -4.28 -4.74 -0.89
C SER A 3 -3.46 -5.83 -1.59
N ARG A 4 -3.66 -7.08 -1.18
CA ARG A 4 -3.13 -8.26 -1.87
C ARG A 4 -3.57 -8.36 -3.34
N LYS A 5 -4.78 -7.87 -3.65
CA LYS A 5 -5.36 -7.81 -5.01
C LYS A 5 -4.92 -6.56 -5.80
N GLY A 6 -4.10 -5.70 -5.22
CA GLY A 6 -3.58 -4.49 -5.86
C GLY A 6 -2.46 -4.78 -6.85
N LYS A 7 -2.06 -3.75 -7.62
CA LYS A 7 -0.87 -3.86 -8.47
C LYS A 7 0.37 -3.98 -7.60
N THR A 8 1.28 -4.88 -7.95
CA THR A 8 2.57 -5.02 -7.25
C THR A 8 3.29 -3.68 -7.22
N VAL A 9 3.78 -3.33 -6.04
CA VAL A 9 4.58 -2.14 -5.82
C VAL A 9 5.88 -2.22 -6.62
N THR A 10 6.29 -1.11 -7.23
CA THR A 10 7.56 -0.98 -7.95
C THR A 10 8.28 0.30 -7.55
N ASN A 11 9.62 0.31 -7.67
CA ASN A 11 10.43 1.47 -7.28
C ASN A 11 9.99 2.78 -7.96
N PRO A 12 9.71 2.84 -9.28
CA PRO A 12 9.24 4.08 -9.90
C PRO A 12 7.94 4.62 -9.29
N VAL A 13 7.00 3.73 -8.96
CA VAL A 13 5.73 4.11 -8.36
C VAL A 13 5.95 4.65 -6.95
N ILE A 14 6.75 3.97 -6.12
CA ILE A 14 7.01 4.41 -4.75
C ILE A 14 7.79 5.71 -4.69
N LYS A 15 8.80 5.90 -5.56
CA LYS A 15 9.56 7.16 -5.62
C LYS A 15 8.66 8.37 -5.82
N ASN A 16 7.63 8.25 -6.66
CA ASN A 16 6.67 9.33 -6.88
C ASN A 16 5.87 9.68 -5.61
N TYR A 17 5.55 8.69 -4.77
CA TYR A 17 4.85 8.92 -3.50
C TYR A 17 5.78 9.40 -2.39
N ALA A 18 6.95 8.78 -2.24
CA ALA A 18 7.91 9.09 -1.20
C ALA A 18 8.54 10.50 -1.34
N LYS A 19 8.65 11.00 -2.59
CA LYS A 19 9.21 12.34 -2.87
C LYS A 19 8.14 13.42 -3.08
N SER A 20 6.87 13.05 -3.08
CA SER A 20 5.79 14.04 -3.21
C SER A 20 5.74 14.96 -1.99
N LYS A 21 5.41 16.23 -2.21
CA LYS A 21 5.10 17.19 -1.14
C LYS A 21 3.62 17.15 -0.75
N ASP A 22 2.78 16.48 -1.54
CA ASP A 22 1.36 16.36 -1.26
C ASP A 22 1.11 15.40 -0.09
N PRO A 23 0.12 15.69 0.77
CA PRO A 23 -0.24 14.77 1.86
C PRO A 23 -0.60 13.38 1.34
N LEU A 24 0.06 12.35 1.88
CA LEU A 24 -0.16 10.95 1.52
C LEU A 24 -1.04 10.25 2.57
N LEU A 25 -2.23 9.81 2.17
CA LEU A 25 -3.09 8.94 2.99
C LEU A 25 -2.84 7.46 2.66
N LEU A 26 -2.33 6.72 3.65
CA LEU A 26 -2.26 5.26 3.58
C LEU A 26 -3.53 4.66 4.20
N VAL A 27 -4.16 3.75 3.46
CA VAL A 27 -5.38 3.06 3.89
C VAL A 27 -5.09 1.57 3.92
N PHE A 28 -5.29 0.96 5.08
CA PHE A 28 -5.12 -0.46 5.32
C PHE A 28 -6.47 -1.14 5.51
N GLY A 29 -6.58 -2.37 5.03
CA GLY A 29 -7.69 -3.25 5.40
C GLY A 29 -7.46 -3.86 6.78
N SER A 30 -8.41 -4.66 7.23
CA SER A 30 -8.24 -5.51 8.42
C SER A 30 -7.65 -6.88 8.03
N PRO A 31 -7.11 -7.65 8.99
CA PRO A 31 -6.64 -9.02 8.73
C PRO A 31 -7.73 -9.95 8.19
N SER A 32 -8.97 -9.78 8.65
CA SER A 32 -10.11 -10.62 8.26
C SER A 32 -10.89 -10.11 7.06
N LYS A 33 -10.83 -8.80 6.79
CA LYS A 33 -11.45 -8.15 5.61
C LYS A 33 -10.51 -7.13 4.98
N GLY A 34 -10.06 -7.42 3.76
CA GLY A 34 -9.26 -6.50 2.95
C GLY A 34 -10.08 -5.34 2.39
N ILE A 35 -9.41 -4.29 1.89
CA ILE A 35 -10.10 -3.10 1.36
C ILE A 35 -11.06 -3.40 0.20
N HIS A 36 -10.79 -4.45 -0.60
CA HIS A 36 -11.67 -4.88 -1.68
C HIS A 36 -12.99 -5.45 -1.15
N GLU A 37 -12.97 -6.10 0.01
CA GLU A 37 -14.17 -6.61 0.67
C GLU A 37 -14.93 -5.51 1.39
N ILE A 38 -14.19 -4.55 1.98
CA ILE A 38 -14.80 -3.39 2.67
C ILE A 38 -15.49 -2.45 1.69
N LEU A 39 -14.83 -2.10 0.59
CA LEU A 39 -15.33 -1.09 -0.37
C LEU A 39 -16.08 -1.69 -1.57
N GLY A 40 -15.85 -2.98 -1.89
CA GLY A 40 -16.49 -3.65 -3.01
C GLY A 40 -16.31 -2.88 -4.33
N SER A 41 -17.40 -2.67 -5.06
CA SER A 41 -17.41 -1.92 -6.33
C SER A 41 -17.04 -0.43 -6.17
N ARG A 42 -17.20 0.15 -4.96
CA ARG A 42 -16.90 1.56 -4.69
C ARG A 42 -15.40 1.85 -4.71
N ILE A 43 -14.54 0.82 -4.62
CA ILE A 43 -13.07 1.01 -4.69
C ILE A 43 -12.62 1.70 -5.99
N LYS A 44 -13.36 1.51 -7.09
CA LYS A 44 -13.10 2.15 -8.38
C LYS A 44 -13.57 3.61 -8.44
N GLN A 45 -14.43 4.02 -7.51
CA GLN A 45 -14.99 5.37 -7.42
C GLN A 45 -14.10 6.30 -6.57
N THR A 46 -13.13 5.75 -5.82
CA THR A 46 -12.18 6.53 -5.04
C THR A 46 -11.20 7.24 -5.97
N GLN A 47 -11.45 8.53 -6.20
CA GLN A 47 -10.57 9.38 -7.00
C GLN A 47 -9.19 9.52 -6.34
N ASN A 48 -8.16 9.72 -7.18
CA ASN A 48 -6.77 9.93 -6.75
C ASN A 48 -6.17 8.81 -5.88
N ALA A 49 -6.80 7.64 -5.83
CA ALA A 49 -6.29 6.50 -5.07
C ALA A 49 -5.63 5.46 -5.99
N LYS A 50 -4.47 4.96 -5.56
CA LYS A 50 -3.91 3.71 -6.09
C LYS A 50 -4.15 2.57 -5.11
N VAL A 51 -4.41 1.40 -5.67
CA VAL A 51 -4.49 0.14 -4.92
C VAL A 51 -3.24 -0.67 -5.23
N LEU A 52 -2.35 -0.78 -4.25
CA LEU A 52 -1.03 -1.38 -4.40
C LEU A 52 -0.85 -2.58 -3.46
N ASN A 53 -0.13 -3.59 -3.94
CA ASN A 53 0.34 -4.73 -3.16
C ASN A 53 1.81 -4.52 -2.78
N PHE A 54 2.06 -4.35 -1.49
CA PHE A 54 3.41 -4.16 -0.93
C PHE A 54 4.12 -5.46 -0.58
N PHE A 55 3.40 -6.59 -0.57
CA PHE A 55 3.91 -7.91 -0.20
C PHE A 55 3.62 -8.91 -1.33
N PRO A 56 4.23 -8.74 -2.52
CA PRO A 56 4.09 -9.71 -3.59
C PRO A 56 4.69 -11.05 -3.14
N VAL A 57 4.07 -12.16 -3.54
CA VAL A 57 4.55 -13.52 -3.22
C VAL A 57 4.68 -13.75 -1.69
N GLN A 58 3.77 -13.17 -0.90
CA GLN A 58 3.71 -13.45 0.54
C GLN A 58 3.60 -14.97 0.78
N ALA A 59 4.50 -15.51 1.60
CA ALA A 59 4.54 -16.94 1.94
C ALA A 59 3.57 -17.32 3.08
N THR A 60 2.71 -16.39 3.47
CA THR A 60 1.68 -16.56 4.51
C THR A 60 0.31 -16.29 3.91
N GLU A 61 -0.74 -16.86 4.52
CA GLU A 61 -2.11 -16.63 4.08
C GLU A 61 -2.55 -15.16 4.27
N THR A 62 -2.12 -14.55 5.38
CA THR A 62 -2.39 -13.15 5.72
C THR A 62 -1.12 -12.44 6.14
N VAL A 63 -1.06 -11.14 5.85
CA VAL A 63 -0.13 -10.20 6.49
C VAL A 63 -0.97 -9.44 7.51
N ARG A 64 -0.60 -9.51 8.78
CA ARG A 64 -1.32 -8.85 9.87
C ARG A 64 -1.23 -7.33 9.71
N LEU A 65 -2.11 -6.60 10.39
CA LEU A 65 -2.20 -5.15 10.22
C LEU A 65 -0.90 -4.44 10.61
N GLU A 66 -0.33 -4.83 11.74
CA GLU A 66 0.93 -4.31 12.27
C GLU A 66 2.12 -4.57 11.34
N GLU A 67 2.19 -5.77 10.74
CA GLU A 67 3.20 -6.14 9.74
C GLU A 67 3.02 -5.33 8.46
N ALA A 68 1.76 -5.17 8.01
CA ALA A 68 1.42 -4.41 6.83
C ALA A 68 1.78 -2.92 7.00
N ILE A 69 1.49 -2.34 8.17
CA ILE A 69 1.83 -0.95 8.49
C ILE A 69 3.35 -0.78 8.48
N LEU A 70 4.09 -1.61 9.24
CA LEU A 70 5.54 -1.51 9.34
C LEU A 70 6.20 -1.70 7.98
N GLY A 71 5.89 -2.78 7.25
CA GLY A 71 6.51 -3.05 5.96
C GLY A 71 6.19 -2.00 4.89
N THR A 72 4.95 -1.50 4.85
CA THR A 72 4.56 -0.43 3.91
C THR A 72 5.31 0.87 4.19
N LEU A 73 5.40 1.27 5.47
CA LEU A 73 6.13 2.48 5.86
C LEU A 73 7.63 2.34 5.63
N THR A 74 8.23 1.17 5.88
CA THR A 74 9.64 0.90 5.57
C THR A 74 9.92 1.08 4.09
N VAL A 75 9.11 0.50 3.20
CA VAL A 75 9.28 0.65 1.74
C VAL A 75 9.22 2.11 1.31
N LEU A 76 8.27 2.89 1.84
CA LEU A 76 8.15 4.32 1.54
C LEU A 76 9.34 5.12 2.08
N ASN A 77 9.76 4.85 3.32
CA ASN A 77 10.84 5.56 3.99
C ASN A 77 12.22 5.27 3.36
N THR A 78 12.46 4.04 2.90
CA THR A 78 13.70 3.70 2.18
C THR A 78 13.86 4.56 0.93
N GLU A 79 12.80 4.73 0.14
CA GLU A 79 12.85 5.55 -1.09
C GLU A 79 12.95 7.05 -0.83
N GLN A 80 12.59 7.52 0.37
CA GLN A 80 12.78 8.90 0.80
C GLN A 80 14.25 9.19 1.17
N ASN A 81 14.94 8.26 1.82
CA ASN A 81 16.26 8.48 2.43
C ASN A 81 17.46 8.08 1.54
N VAL A 82 17.26 7.44 0.40
CA VAL A 82 18.36 6.96 -0.49
C VAL A 82 19.16 8.09 -1.18
N TYR A 83 18.85 9.37 -0.92
CA TYR A 83 19.60 10.51 -1.49
C TYR A 83 19.91 11.63 -0.47
N ASN A 84 19.95 11.32 0.83
CA ASN A 84 20.51 12.23 1.83
C ASN A 84 21.98 11.89 2.09
#